data_AF-A0A846QXQ0-F1
#
_entry.id   AF-A0A846QXQ0-F1
#
_cell.length_a   1.000
_cell.length_b   1.000
_cell.length_c   1.000
_cell.angle_alpha   90.00
_cell.angle_beta   90.00
_cell.angle_gamma   90.00
#
_symmetry.space_group_name_H-M   'P 1'
#
loop_
_entity.id
_entity.type
_entity.pdbx_description
1 polymer ?
#
loop_
_entity_poly.entity_id
_entity_poly.type
_entity_poly.pdbx_seq_one_letter_code
_entity_poly.pdbx_strand_id
1 'polypeptide(L)'
;MHKFLKIGLVVLSLIGVVLWFMLPSRELSEANPTEAINSGAMNFMFILTYLLLAIAVIASLFFAFKGLFSTPGSLKKALYIIGGLLLIVGISYGLASGTDVADEYMSMTTESTVKKIGMGLNVFFILTIIAVLAMIVPGIKRMFSK
;
A
#
# COMPACT_ATOMS: atom_id res chain seq x y z
N MET A 1 23.73 14.09 2.97
CA MET A 1 23.07 14.09 1.65
C MET A 1 24.14 14.13 0.58
N HIS A 2 24.38 13.01 -0.09
CA HIS A 2 25.47 12.95 -1.05
C HIS A 2 25.16 13.84 -2.26
N LYS A 3 26.11 14.72 -2.63
CA LYS A 3 25.95 15.73 -3.68
C LYS A 3 25.43 15.13 -4.99
N PHE A 4 25.85 13.91 -5.33
CA PHE A 4 25.40 13.19 -6.52
C PHE A 4 23.88 12.95 -6.57
N LEU A 5 23.27 12.58 -5.45
CA LEU A 5 21.83 12.27 -5.40
C LEU A 5 21.00 13.55 -5.55
N LYS A 6 21.47 14.66 -4.97
CA LYS A 6 20.84 15.97 -5.10
C LYS A 6 20.87 16.46 -6.56
N ILE A 7 22.02 16.33 -7.23
CA ILE A 7 22.15 16.68 -8.65
C ILE A 7 21.24 15.79 -9.51
N GLY A 8 21.25 14.47 -9.29
CA GLY A 8 20.41 13.55 -10.06
C GLY A 8 18.91 13.86 -9.96
N LEU A 9 18.44 14.23 -8.77
CA LEU A 9 17.03 14.55 -8.54
C LEU A 9 16.61 15.88 -9.20
N VAL A 10 17.51 16.87 -9.23
CA VAL A 10 17.29 18.14 -9.95
C VAL A 10 17.23 17.90 -11.46
N VAL A 11 18.16 17.12 -12.02
CA VAL A 11 18.18 16.80 -13.45
C VAL A 11 16.92 16.04 -13.86
N LEU A 12 16.53 15.04 -13.09
CA LEU A 12 15.31 14.26 -13.32
C LEU A 12 14.04 15.15 -13.29
N SER A 13 13.99 16.10 -12.35
CA SER A 13 12.88 17.04 -12.24
C SER A 13 12.80 17.97 -13.46
N LEU A 14 13.95 18.48 -13.93
CA LEU A 14 14.02 19.31 -15.13
C LEU A 14 13.60 18.54 -16.39
N ILE A 15 14.05 17.29 -16.54
CA ILE A 15 13.63 16.41 -17.66
C ILE A 15 12.12 16.19 -17.63
N GLY A 16 11.54 15.94 -16.45
CA GLY A 16 10.08 15.80 -16.31
C GLY A 16 9.31 17.05 -16.73
N VAL A 17 9.78 18.24 -16.33
CA VAL A 17 9.17 19.52 -16.72
C VAL A 17 9.26 19.73 -18.23
N VAL A 18 10.42 19.49 -18.85
CA VAL A 18 10.60 19.64 -20.30
C VAL A 18 9.68 18.69 -21.07
N LEU A 19 9.64 17.42 -20.68
CA LEU A 19 8.77 16.42 -21.32
C LEU A 19 7.28 16.75 -21.16
N TRP A 20 6.89 17.33 -20.02
CA TRP A 20 5.52 17.76 -19.78
C TRP A 20 5.08 18.88 -20.73
N PHE A 21 5.96 19.86 -21.00
CA PHE A 21 5.70 20.89 -22.01
C PHE A 21 5.72 20.36 -23.45
N MET A 22 6.39 19.24 -23.71
CA MET A 22 6.44 18.58 -25.01
C MET A 22 5.28 17.59 -25.24
N LEU A 23 4.36 17.43 -24.26
CA LEU A 23 3.20 16.57 -24.45
C LEU A 23 2.26 17.10 -25.54
N PRO A 24 1.59 16.20 -26.30
CA PRO A 24 0.56 16.59 -27.25
C PRO A 24 -0.51 17.48 -26.61
N SER A 25 -0.93 18.52 -27.32
CA SER A 25 -2.05 19.36 -26.89
C SER A 25 -3.35 18.56 -26.82
N ARG A 26 -4.29 19.01 -25.99
CA ARG A 26 -5.59 18.35 -25.81
C ARG A 26 -6.35 18.22 -27.12
N GLU A 27 -6.27 19.24 -27.97
CA GLU A 27 -6.89 19.26 -29.29
C GLU A 27 -6.35 18.16 -30.22
N LEU A 28 -5.03 17.95 -30.25
CA LEU A 28 -4.41 16.87 -31.03
C LEU A 28 -4.75 15.50 -30.44
N SER A 29 -4.82 15.41 -29.11
CA SER A 29 -5.16 14.17 -28.41
C SER A 29 -6.61 13.75 -28.59
N GLU A 30 -7.53 14.69 -28.79
CA GLU A 30 -8.96 14.42 -29.08
C GLU A 30 -9.20 14.16 -30.56
N ALA A 31 -8.48 14.86 -31.45
CA ALA A 31 -8.59 14.67 -32.89
C ALA A 31 -7.94 13.37 -33.40
N ASN A 32 -6.76 13.02 -32.89
CA ASN A 32 -6.02 11.81 -33.29
C ASN A 32 -5.37 11.10 -32.07
N PRO A 33 -6.16 10.35 -31.28
CA PRO A 33 -5.68 9.68 -30.07
C PRO A 33 -4.45 8.77 -30.30
N THR A 34 -4.41 8.07 -31.43
CA THR A 34 -3.33 7.14 -31.77
C THR A 34 -1.98 7.85 -31.97
N GLU A 35 -1.97 9.06 -32.55
CA GLU A 35 -0.75 9.83 -32.76
C GLU A 35 -0.27 10.50 -31.46
N ALA A 36 -1.21 10.98 -30.63
CA ALA A 36 -0.88 11.52 -29.33
C ALA A 36 -0.23 10.47 -28.41
N ILE A 37 -0.75 9.23 -28.41
CA ILE A 37 -0.19 8.12 -27.63
C ILE A 37 1.20 7.71 -28.13
N ASN A 38 1.41 7.72 -29.44
CA ASN A 38 2.72 7.37 -30.04
C ASN A 38 3.72 8.54 -30.06
N SER A 39 3.36 9.70 -29.50
CA SER A 39 4.29 10.83 -29.40
C SER A 39 5.51 10.46 -28.53
N GLY A 40 6.69 10.88 -28.99
CA GLY A 40 7.94 10.60 -28.28
C GLY A 40 7.89 11.09 -26.82
N ALA A 41 7.37 12.29 -26.58
CA ALA A 41 7.26 12.85 -25.23
C ALA A 41 6.39 11.98 -24.30
N MET A 42 5.25 11.48 -24.78
CA MET A 42 4.38 10.61 -23.99
C MET A 42 5.04 9.26 -23.68
N ASN A 43 5.66 8.63 -24.69
CA ASN A 43 6.39 7.38 -24.50
C ASN A 43 7.53 7.55 -23.48
N PHE A 44 8.34 8.62 -23.60
CA PHE A 44 9.41 8.93 -22.65
C PHE A 44 8.89 9.19 -21.23
N MET A 45 7.73 9.83 -21.04
CA MET A 45 7.13 9.99 -19.71
C MET A 45 6.73 8.66 -19.08
N PHE A 46 6.16 7.73 -19.86
CA PHE A 46 5.84 6.39 -19.36
C PHE A 46 7.10 5.61 -18.99
N ILE A 47 8.14 5.65 -19.83
CA ILE A 47 9.43 5.01 -19.53
C ILE A 47 10.01 5.57 -18.23
N LEU A 48 10.01 6.90 -18.05
CA LEU A 48 10.45 7.54 -16.81
C LEU A 48 9.65 7.09 -15.59
N THR A 49 8.33 7.01 -15.72
CA THR A 49 7.44 6.54 -14.65
C THR A 49 7.77 5.11 -14.25
N TYR A 50 7.91 4.21 -15.21
CA TYR A 50 8.28 2.82 -14.94
C TYR A 50 9.68 2.69 -14.36
N LEU A 51 10.63 3.48 -14.82
CA LEU A 51 11.99 3.51 -14.27
C LEU A 51 11.98 3.96 -12.81
N LEU A 52 11.26 5.04 -12.49
CA LEU A 52 11.16 5.54 -11.12
C LEU A 52 10.42 4.59 -10.21
N LEU A 53 9.34 3.96 -10.71
CA LEU A 53 8.64 2.92 -10.00
C LEU A 53 9.57 1.73 -9.70
N ALA A 54 10.34 1.28 -10.69
CA ALA A 54 11.30 0.20 -10.51
C ALA A 54 12.36 0.55 -9.46
N ILE A 55 12.94 1.75 -9.51
CA ILE A 55 13.90 2.23 -8.52
C ILE A 55 13.25 2.28 -7.13
N ALA A 56 12.03 2.80 -7.01
CA ALA A 56 11.31 2.90 -5.75
C ALA A 56 11.02 1.51 -5.15
N VAL A 57 10.55 0.57 -5.97
CA VAL A 57 10.28 -0.82 -5.55
C VAL A 57 11.57 -1.49 -5.11
N ILE A 58 12.65 -1.42 -5.91
CA ILE A 58 13.94 -2.03 -5.59
C ILE A 58 14.51 -1.43 -4.31
N ALA A 59 14.52 -0.10 -4.19
CA ALA A 59 15.04 0.59 -3.01
C ALA A 59 14.21 0.23 -1.76
N SER A 60 12.88 0.25 -1.87
CA SER A 60 11.96 -0.12 -0.78
C SER A 60 12.23 -1.55 -0.30
N LEU A 61 12.28 -2.52 -1.22
CA LEU A 61 12.59 -3.91 -0.88
C LEU A 61 13.99 -4.05 -0.28
N PHE A 62 14.99 -3.43 -0.90
CA PHE A 62 16.37 -3.50 -0.43
C PHE A 62 16.50 -2.95 0.99
N PHE A 63 15.95 -1.77 1.28
CA PHE A 63 16.00 -1.18 2.61
C PHE A 63 15.15 -1.96 3.62
N ALA A 64 13.98 -2.48 3.22
CA ALA A 64 13.15 -3.33 4.07
C ALA A 64 13.89 -4.61 4.47
N PHE A 65 14.43 -5.37 3.51
CA PHE A 65 15.18 -6.59 3.79
C PHE A 65 16.50 -6.30 4.52
N LYS A 66 17.24 -5.26 4.11
CA LYS A 66 18.45 -4.86 4.81
C LYS A 66 18.16 -4.54 6.27
N GLY A 67 17.11 -3.77 6.57
CA GLY A 67 16.72 -3.48 7.95
C GLY A 67 16.27 -4.73 8.72
N LEU A 68 15.58 -5.65 8.04
CA LEU A 68 15.10 -6.89 8.65
C LEU A 68 16.24 -7.84 9.05
N PHE A 69 17.23 -8.01 8.17
CA PHE A 69 18.35 -8.95 8.37
C PHE A 69 19.55 -8.36 9.09
N SER A 70 19.81 -7.05 8.92
CA SER A 70 21.00 -6.42 9.53
C SER A 70 20.79 -5.99 10.97
N THR A 71 19.54 -5.88 11.43
CA THR A 71 19.23 -5.46 12.81
C THR A 71 18.92 -6.68 13.68
N PRO A 72 19.72 -6.97 14.72
CA PRO A 72 19.48 -8.11 15.59
C PRO A 72 18.12 -7.98 16.28
N GLY A 73 17.29 -9.02 16.13
CA GLY A 73 15.95 -9.08 16.72
C GLY A 73 14.82 -8.46 15.89
N SER A 74 15.11 -7.69 14.83
CA SER A 74 14.05 -7.13 13.95
C SER A 74 13.24 -8.21 13.25
N LEU A 75 13.90 -9.28 12.78
CA LEU A 75 13.21 -10.42 12.19
C LEU A 75 12.22 -11.08 13.15
N LYS A 76 12.61 -11.29 14.42
CA LYS A 76 11.72 -11.85 15.45
C LYS A 76 10.52 -10.92 15.69
N LYS A 77 10.75 -9.61 15.82
CA LYS A 77 9.66 -8.61 16.00
C LYS A 77 8.68 -8.62 14.82
N ALA A 78 9.18 -8.64 13.59
CA ALA A 78 8.35 -8.76 12.41
C ALA A 78 7.52 -10.05 12.43
N LEU A 79 8.14 -11.17 12.82
CA LEU A 79 7.47 -12.46 12.94
C LEU A 79 6.36 -12.45 14.01
N TYR A 80 6.58 -11.78 15.15
CA TYR A 80 5.53 -11.63 16.17
C TYR A 80 4.35 -10.80 15.66
N ILE A 81 4.61 -9.73 14.89
CA ILE A 81 3.54 -8.90 14.31
C ILE A 81 2.75 -9.71 13.27
N ILE A 82 3.44 -10.40 12.36
CA ILE A 82 2.81 -11.23 11.34
C ILE A 82 2.03 -12.38 11.99
N GLY A 83 2.63 -13.06 12.96
CA GLY A 83 2.00 -14.15 13.70
C GLY A 83 0.75 -13.69 14.46
N GLY A 84 0.82 -12.53 15.13
CA GLY A 84 -0.33 -11.92 15.80
C GLY A 84 -1.45 -11.56 14.82
N LEU A 85 -1.11 -10.97 13.67
CA LEU A 85 -2.09 -10.67 12.63
C LEU A 85 -2.74 -11.94 12.08
N LEU A 86 -1.95 -12.97 11.78
CA LEU A 86 -2.47 -14.26 11.29
C LEU A 86 -3.36 -14.96 12.32
N LEU A 87 -3.02 -14.85 13.61
CA LEU A 87 -3.86 -15.38 14.69
C LEU A 87 -5.23 -14.67 14.72
N ILE A 88 -5.24 -13.33 14.59
CA ILE A 88 -6.50 -12.56 14.52
C ILE A 88 -7.30 -12.93 13.28
N VAL A 89 -6.65 -13.06 12.12
CA VAL A 89 -7.31 -13.49 10.87
C VAL A 89 -7.90 -14.89 11.03
N GLY A 90 -7.18 -15.83 11.64
CA GLY A 90 -7.65 -17.19 11.88
C GLY A 90 -8.87 -17.23 12.80
N ILE A 91 -8.84 -16.49 13.93
CA ILE A 91 -9.98 -16.35 14.83
C ILE A 91 -11.17 -15.72 14.10
N SER A 92 -10.91 -14.64 13.34
CA SER A 92 -11.95 -13.91 12.60
C SER A 92 -12.62 -14.75 11.53
N TYR A 93 -11.86 -15.61 10.85
CA TYR A 93 -12.38 -16.56 9.86
C TYR A 93 -13.21 -17.66 10.51
N GLY A 94 -12.79 -18.14 11.69
CA GLY A 94 -13.56 -19.11 12.48
C GLY A 94 -14.89 -18.54 12.99
N LEU A 95 -14.91 -17.26 13.36
CA LEU A 95 -16.12 -16.54 13.77
C LEU A 95 -17.00 -16.11 12.58
N ALA A 96 -16.47 -16.06 11.36
CA ALA A 96 -17.21 -15.62 10.20
C ALA A 96 -18.17 -16.70 9.69
N SER A 97 -19.43 -16.33 9.51
CA SER A 97 -20.43 -17.14 8.82
C SER A 97 -20.53 -16.75 7.34
N GLY A 98 -20.81 -17.74 6.49
CA GLY A 98 -21.04 -17.54 5.05
C GLY A 98 -22.48 -17.21 4.69
N THR A 99 -23.41 -17.33 5.66
CA THR A 99 -24.85 -17.20 5.44
C THR A 99 -25.49 -16.07 6.26
N ASP A 100 -24.67 -15.25 6.93
CA ASP A 100 -25.12 -14.17 7.83
C ASP A 100 -25.58 -12.89 7.09
N VAL A 101 -26.08 -13.03 5.86
CA VAL A 101 -26.58 -11.92 5.05
C VAL A 101 -27.93 -12.29 4.46
N ALA A 102 -28.78 -11.27 4.23
CA ALA A 102 -30.12 -11.49 3.69
C ALA A 102 -30.07 -12.22 2.34
N ASP A 103 -31.13 -12.99 2.04
CA ASP A 103 -31.21 -13.85 0.85
C ASP A 103 -31.00 -13.07 -0.46
N GLU A 104 -31.43 -11.80 -0.51
CA GLU A 104 -31.20 -10.90 -1.64
C GLU A 104 -29.70 -10.74 -1.93
N TYR A 105 -28.87 -10.49 -0.91
CA TYR A 105 -27.42 -10.36 -1.07
C TYR A 105 -26.73 -11.69 -1.28
N MET A 106 -27.26 -12.79 -0.71
CA MET A 106 -26.75 -14.12 -0.98
C MET A 106 -26.94 -14.52 -2.45
N SER A 107 -28.05 -14.13 -3.08
CA SER A 107 -28.32 -14.44 -4.49
C SER A 107 -27.36 -13.75 -5.47
N MET A 108 -26.69 -12.67 -5.04
CA MET A 108 -25.77 -11.88 -5.85
C MET A 108 -24.31 -12.34 -5.77
N THR A 109 -23.98 -13.27 -4.87
CA THR A 109 -22.60 -13.70 -4.65
C THR A 109 -22.50 -15.15 -4.16
N THR A 110 -21.30 -15.58 -3.80
CA THR A 110 -21.06 -16.92 -3.24
C THR A 110 -20.91 -16.87 -1.73
N GLU A 111 -21.28 -17.95 -1.05
CA GLU A 111 -21.06 -18.14 0.39
C GLU A 111 -19.59 -17.90 0.80
N SER A 112 -18.64 -18.30 -0.05
CA SER A 112 -17.22 -18.05 0.18
C SER A 112 -16.87 -16.57 0.21
N THR A 113 -17.46 -15.78 -0.68
CA THR A 113 -17.28 -14.33 -0.71
C THR A 113 -17.85 -13.70 0.54
N VAL A 114 -19.06 -14.08 0.94
CA VAL A 114 -19.72 -13.57 2.16
C VAL A 114 -18.89 -13.90 3.40
N LYS A 115 -18.40 -15.13 3.52
CA LYS A 115 -17.54 -15.53 4.63
C LYS A 115 -16.24 -14.72 4.69
N LYS A 116 -15.62 -14.40 3.55
CA LYS A 116 -14.42 -13.55 3.48
C LYS A 116 -14.72 -12.10 3.89
N ILE A 117 -15.90 -11.58 3.53
CA ILE A 117 -16.35 -10.25 3.95
C ILE A 117 -16.57 -10.23 5.46
N GLY A 118 -17.29 -11.21 6.00
CA GLY A 118 -17.50 -11.37 7.45
C GLY A 118 -16.18 -11.52 8.22
N MET A 119 -15.24 -12.30 7.68
CA MET A 119 -13.87 -12.38 8.22
C MET A 119 -13.20 -11.01 8.24
N GLY A 120 -13.28 -10.24 7.15
CA GLY A 120 -12.71 -8.89 7.07
C GLY A 120 -13.29 -7.93 8.11
N LEU A 121 -14.61 -7.94 8.30
CA LEU A 121 -15.28 -7.15 9.35
C LEU A 121 -14.81 -7.59 10.75
N ASN A 122 -14.77 -8.88 11.01
CA ASN A 122 -14.33 -9.41 12.31
C ASN A 122 -12.88 -9.01 12.61
N VAL A 123 -11.97 -9.11 11.63
CA VAL A 123 -10.57 -8.64 11.77
C VAL A 123 -10.55 -7.16 12.12
N PHE A 124 -11.32 -6.35 11.41
CA PHE A 124 -11.38 -4.91 11.62
C PHE A 124 -11.87 -4.57 13.04
N PHE A 125 -12.96 -5.18 13.50
CA PHE A 125 -13.50 -4.91 14.84
C PHE A 125 -12.57 -5.37 15.95
N ILE A 126 -11.98 -6.57 15.83
CA ILE A 126 -11.00 -7.07 16.82
C ILE A 126 -9.79 -6.13 16.89
N LEU A 127 -9.21 -5.75 15.75
CA LEU A 127 -8.09 -4.82 15.72
C LEU A 127 -8.46 -3.43 16.26
N THR A 128 -9.68 -2.96 15.99
CA THR A 128 -10.18 -1.68 16.51
C THR A 128 -10.24 -1.71 18.04
N ILE A 129 -10.79 -2.77 18.63
CA ILE A 129 -10.83 -2.93 20.09
C ILE A 129 -9.42 -2.98 20.67
N ILE A 130 -8.52 -3.76 20.06
CA ILE A 130 -7.11 -3.85 20.48
C ILE A 130 -6.44 -2.48 20.41
N ALA A 131 -6.66 -1.71 19.34
CA ALA A 131 -6.07 -0.39 19.16
C ALA A 131 -6.58 0.60 20.22
N VAL A 132 -7.88 0.64 20.48
CA VAL A 132 -8.49 1.48 21.52
C VAL A 132 -7.90 1.15 22.90
N LEU A 133 -7.82 -0.14 23.26
CA LEU A 133 -7.22 -0.56 24.51
C LEU A 133 -5.73 -0.20 24.59
N ALA A 134 -4.98 -0.39 23.51
CA ALA A 134 -3.56 -0.05 23.44
C ALA A 134 -3.31 1.46 23.58
N MET A 135 -4.27 2.32 23.22
CA MET A 135 -4.19 3.77 23.42
C MET A 135 -4.60 4.19 24.83
N ILE A 136 -5.69 3.62 25.36
CA ILE A 136 -6.25 4.02 26.65
C ILE A 136 -5.41 3.51 27.83
N VAL A 137 -4.98 2.24 27.80
CA VAL A 137 -4.28 1.61 28.93
C VAL A 137 -3.00 2.35 29.33
N PRO A 138 -2.08 2.71 28.40
CA PRO A 138 -0.91 3.51 28.75
C PRO A 138 -1.27 4.92 29.24
N GLY A 139 -2.34 5.52 28.70
CA GLY A 139 -2.84 6.83 29.12
C GLY A 139 -3.28 6.82 30.59
N ILE A 140 -4.13 5.86 30.96
CA ILE A 140 -4.58 5.65 32.35
C ILE A 140 -3.39 5.32 33.25
N LYS A 141 -2.50 4.39 32.84
CA LYS A 141 -1.35 3.99 33.66
C LYS A 141 -0.41 5.16 33.97
N ARG A 142 -0.22 6.09 33.04
CA ARG A 142 0.58 7.31 33.26
C ARG A 142 -0.08 8.32 34.20
N MET A 143 -1.41 8.30 34.33
CA MET A 143 -2.13 9.18 35.27
C MET A 143 -2.02 8.67 36.71
N PHE A 144 -1.93 7.36 36.91
CA PHE A 144 -1.89 6.74 38.23
C PHE A 144 -0.49 6.29 38.70
N SER A 145 0.44 6.09 37.77
CA SER A 145 1.86 5.92 38.10
C SER A 145 2.49 7.30 38.19
N LYS A 146 2.69 7.80 39.43
CA LYS A 146 3.77 8.75 39.68
C LYS A 146 5.12 8.16 39.26
#